data_AF-A0A158L688-F1
#
_entry.id   AF-A0A158L688-F1
#
_cell.length_a   1.000
_cell.length_b   1.000
_cell.length_c   1.000
_cell.angle_alpha   90.00
_cell.angle_beta   90.00
_cell.angle_gamma   90.00
#
_symmetry.space_group_name_H-M   'P 1'
#
loop_
_entity.id
_entity.type
_entity.pdbx_description
1 polymer ?
#
loop_
_entity_poly.entity_id
_entity_poly.type
_entity_poly.pdbx_seq_one_letter_code
_entity_poly.pdbx_strand_id
1 'polypeptide(L)' 'MLVHLPREKGYGLTPRTKNGPALAGYGAVTMANALKKTVTDMPAQLWRSLTWDRGKELSDHARFTVESGVKVFFADPHR' A
#
# COMPACT_ATOMS: atom_id res chain seq x y z
N MET A 1 -3.72 13.27 0.10
CA MET A 1 -2.70 13.03 -0.95
C MET A 1 -3.10 11.79 -1.71
N LEU A 2 -3.10 11.82 -3.05
CA LEU A 2 -3.44 10.65 -3.87
C LEU A 2 -2.13 9.98 -4.32
N VAL A 3 -1.92 8.72 -3.97
CA VAL A 3 -0.75 7.94 -4.42
C VAL A 3 -1.17 7.15 -5.66
N HIS A 4 -0.49 7.38 -6.78
CA HIS A 4 -0.75 6.61 -8.00
C HIS A 4 -0.07 5.26 -7.92
N LEU A 5 -0.84 4.18 -8.03
CA LEU A 5 -0.31 2.82 -8.01
C LEU A 5 0.09 2.39 -9.42
N PRO A 6 1.35 1.98 -9.62
CA PRO A 6 1.74 1.42 -10.90
C PRO A 6 1.00 0.10 -11.14
N ARG A 7 0.68 -0.18 -12.40
CA ARG A 7 0.20 -1.51 -12.80
C ARG A 7 1.39 -2.47 -12.78
N GLU A 8 1.20 -3.62 -12.14
CA GLU A 8 2.24 -4.65 -12.08
C GLU A 8 2.40 -5.37 -13.43
N LYS A 9 3.59 -5.91 -13.66
CA LYS A 9 3.92 -6.66 -14.87
C LYS A 9 2.97 -7.86 -15.01
N GLY A 10 2.15 -7.87 -16.07
CA GLY A 10 1.13 -8.90 -16.30
C GLY A 10 -0.32 -8.41 -16.20
N TYR A 11 -0.55 -7.16 -15.81
CA TYR A 11 -1.88 -6.56 -15.81
C TYR A 11 -2.52 -6.58 -17.21
N GLY A 12 -3.68 -7.22 -17.34
CA GLY A 12 -4.44 -7.33 -18.60
C GLY A 12 -4.03 -8.49 -19.51
N LEU A 13 -2.96 -9.24 -19.18
CA LEU A 13 -2.54 -10.42 -19.94
C LEU A 13 -3.22 -11.72 -19.48
N THR A 14 -3.72 -11.76 -18.24
CA THR A 14 -4.45 -12.91 -17.68
C THR A 14 -5.84 -12.48 -17.20
N PRO A 15 -6.89 -13.30 -17.42
CA PRO A 15 -8.23 -13.04 -16.88
C PRO A 15 -8.18 -12.90 -15.36
N ARG A 16 -8.94 -11.95 -14.81
CA ARG A 16 -9.03 -11.72 -13.36
C ARG A 16 -9.57 -12.98 -12.67
N THR A 17 -8.72 -13.71 -11.97
CA THR A 17 -9.11 -14.86 -11.15
C THR A 17 -9.41 -14.41 -9.72
N LYS A 18 -10.45 -14.99 -9.10
CA LYS A 18 -10.74 -14.76 -7.68
C LYS A 18 -9.59 -15.34 -6.84
N ASN A 19 -8.94 -14.51 -6.01
CA ASN A 19 -7.68 -14.80 -5.29
C ASN A 19 -6.42 -14.92 -6.17
N GLY A 20 -6.46 -14.43 -7.42
CA GLY A 20 -5.27 -14.33 -8.27
C GLY A 20 -4.27 -13.27 -7.79
N PRO A 21 -3.05 -13.26 -8.35
CA PRO A 21 -2.07 -12.23 -8.05
C PRO A 21 -2.66 -10.84 -8.30
N ALA A 22 -2.38 -9.91 -7.39
CA ALA A 22 -2.94 -8.56 -7.39
C ALA A 22 -2.28 -7.65 -8.43
N LEU A 23 -2.35 -8.04 -9.70
CA LEU A 23 -1.69 -7.37 -10.82
C LEU A 23 -2.31 -6.00 -11.16
N ALA A 24 -3.50 -5.71 -10.64
CA ALA A 24 -4.22 -4.45 -10.83
C ALA A 24 -3.64 -3.25 -10.08
N GLY A 25 -2.50 -3.41 -9.42
CA GLY A 25 -1.95 -2.42 -8.50
C GLY A 25 -2.55 -2.52 -7.10
N TYR A 26 -3.61 -3.32 -6.92
CA TYR A 26 -4.26 -3.54 -5.62
C TYR A 26 -3.56 -4.60 -4.74
N GLY A 27 -2.24 -4.71 -4.87
CA GLY A 27 -1.41 -5.69 -4.18
C GLY A 27 -0.72 -5.06 -2.99
N ALA A 28 -0.62 -5.80 -1.88
CA ALA A 28 0.01 -5.28 -0.67
C ALA A 28 1.45 -4.80 -0.89
N VAL A 29 2.17 -5.50 -1.77
CA VAL A 29 3.55 -5.17 -2.14
C VAL A 29 3.59 -3.90 -3.00
N THR A 30 2.73 -3.78 -4.01
CA THR A 30 2.66 -2.61 -4.91
C THR A 30 2.30 -1.35 -4.15
N MET A 31 1.32 -1.45 -3.27
CA MET A 31 0.88 -0.38 -2.40
C MET A 31 2.00 0.08 -1.46
N ALA A 32 2.67 -0.86 -0.77
CA ALA A 32 3.80 -0.56 0.10
C ALA A 32 4.96 0.14 -0.64
N ASN A 33 5.30 -0.34 -1.85
CA ASN A 33 6.38 0.24 -2.65
C ASN A 33 6.04 1.66 -3.14
N ALA A 34 4.80 1.89 -3.57
CA ALA A 34 4.35 3.20 -4.03
C ALA A 34 4.34 4.21 -2.88
N LEU A 35 3.79 3.83 -1.71
CA LEU A 35 3.82 4.65 -0.51
C LEU A 35 5.24 4.96 -0.07
N LYS A 36 6.13 3.95 -0.07
CA LYS A 36 7.54 4.13 0.32
C LYS A 36 8.20 5.17 -0.55
N LYS A 37 8.02 5.09 -1.88
CA LYS A 37 8.57 6.08 -2.81
C LYS A 37 8.08 7.49 -2.44
N THR A 38 6.77 7.64 -2.22
CA THR A 38 6.22 8.96 -1.89
C THR A 38 6.67 9.47 -0.52
N VAL A 39 6.81 8.60 0.48
CA VAL A 39 7.32 8.97 1.81
C VAL A 39 8.80 9.34 1.77
N THR A 40 9.60 8.64 0.97
CA THR A 40 11.04 8.92 0.84
C THR A 40 11.30 10.28 0.18
N ASP A 41 10.42 10.68 -0.75
CA ASP A 41 10.51 11.98 -1.43
C ASP A 41 10.00 13.15 -0.58
N MET A 42 9.47 12.88 0.63
CA MET A 42 8.91 13.90 1.53
C MET A 42 9.70 14.04 2.84
N PRO A 43 9.81 15.27 3.40
CA PRO A 43 10.35 15.47 4.72
C PRO A 43 9.56 14.66 5.77
N ALA A 44 10.26 13.89 6.61
CA ALA A 44 9.66 13.04 7.63
C ALA A 44 8.71 13.80 8.59
N GLN A 45 8.91 15.12 8.76
CA GLN A 45 8.04 15.97 9.57
C GLN A 45 6.60 16.07 9.02
N LEU A 46 6.43 15.90 7.71
CA LEU A 46 5.12 15.93 7.05
C LEU A 46 4.43 14.56 7.07
N TRP A 47 5.16 13.47 7.36
CA TRP A 47 4.68 12.09 7.30
C TRP A 47 4.97 11.33 8.59
N ARG A 48 4.24 11.69 9.65
CA ARG A 48 4.37 11.06 10.98
C ARG A 48 3.55 9.78 11.14
N SER A 49 2.41 9.71 10.46
CA SER A 49 1.46 8.60 10.61
C SER A 49 0.63 8.42 9.35
N LEU A 50 0.33 7.17 9.02
CA LEU A 50 -0.51 6.78 7.90
C LEU A 50 -1.77 6.08 8.45
N THR A 51 -2.95 6.59 8.12
CA THR A 51 -4.24 5.95 8.43
C THR A 51 -4.70 5.11 7.25
N TRP A 52 -5.11 3.86 7.50
CA TRP A 52 -5.42 2.88 6.47
C TRP A 52 -6.79 2.22 6.68
N ASP A 53 -7.57 2.07 5.60
CA ASP A 53 -8.83 1.32 5.61
C ASP A 53 -8.58 -0.16 5.32
N ARG A 54 -9.35 -1.07 5.93
CA ARG A 54 -9.03 -2.50 6.16
C ARG A 54 -9.00 -3.41 4.91
N GLY A 55 -8.36 -2.98 3.83
CA GLY A 55 -8.12 -3.77 2.63
C GLY A 55 -7.09 -4.88 2.84
N LYS A 56 -7.24 -5.98 2.09
CA LYS A 56 -6.30 -7.14 2.06
C LYS A 56 -4.91 -6.77 1.54
N GLU A 57 -4.75 -5.52 1.13
CA GLU A 57 -3.56 -4.92 0.58
C GLU A 57 -2.55 -4.52 1.65
N LEU A 58 -2.72 -4.92 2.92
CA LEU A 58 -1.78 -4.55 3.97
C LEU A 58 -1.30 -5.73 4.82
N SER A 59 -1.25 -6.93 4.26
CA SER A 59 -0.56 -8.07 4.86
C SER A 59 0.91 -7.76 5.22
N ASP A 60 1.51 -6.77 4.54
CA ASP A 60 2.93 -6.43 4.63
C ASP A 60 3.19 -5.05 5.30
N HIS A 61 2.21 -4.51 6.05
CA HIS A 61 2.34 -3.22 6.73
C HIS A 61 3.50 -3.18 7.75
N ALA A 62 3.78 -4.33 8.38
CA ALA A 62 4.89 -4.45 9.31
C ALA A 62 6.22 -4.15 8.62
N ARG A 63 6.46 -4.69 7.41
CA ARG A 63 7.66 -4.38 6.62
C ARG A 63 7.70 -2.91 6.23
N PHE A 64 6.57 -2.34 5.82
CA PHE A 64 6.47 -0.91 5.50
C PHE A 64 6.87 -0.01 6.68
N THR A 65 6.38 -0.29 7.90
CA THR A 65 6.75 0.50 9.09
C THR A 65 8.24 0.36 9.43
N VAL A 66 8.82 -0.83 9.32
CA VAL A 66 10.26 -1.03 9.56
C VAL A 66 11.12 -0.28 8.54
N GLU A 67 10.74 -0.32 7.26
CA GLU A 67 11.53 0.31 6.19
C GLU A 67 11.38 1.82 6.10
N SER A 68 10.19 2.36 6.41
CA SER A 68 9.89 3.80 6.28
C SER A 68 9.95 4.58 7.59
N GLY A 69 9.90 3.89 8.74
CA GLY A 69 9.74 4.50 10.06
C GLY A 69 8.35 5.08 10.32
N VAL A 70 7.41 4.96 9.38
CA VAL A 70 6.06 5.53 9.49
C VAL A 70 5.14 4.60 10.29
N LYS A 71 4.47 5.16 11.29
CA LYS A 71 3.45 4.44 12.07
C LYS A 71 2.18 4.29 11.24
N VAL A 72 1.75 3.05 11.05
CA VAL A 72 0.50 2.72 10.37
C VAL A 72 -0.60 2.51 11.40
N PHE A 73 -1.73 3.19 11.23
CA PHE A 73 -2.93 3.06 12.04
C PHE A 73 -4.06 2.54 11.16
N PHE A 74 -4.81 1.56 11.66
CA PHE A 74 -5.98 1.03 10.97
C PHE A 74 -7.23 1.71 11.48
N ALA A 75 -8.17 2.00 10.57
CA ALA A 75 -9.49 2.47 10.96
C ALA A 75 -10.19 1.43 11.86
N ASP A 76 -10.71 1.90 13.00
CA ASP A 76 -11.50 1.09 13.95
C ASP A 76 -12.91 0.87 13.36
N PRO A 77 -13.41 -0.39 13.26
CA PRO A 77 -14.77 -0.66 12.81
C PRO A 77 -15.78 -0.20 13.88
N HIS A 78 -16.24 1.04 13.77
CA HIS A 78 -17.49 1.43 14.40
C HIS A 78 -18.65 0.97 13.51
N ARG A 79 -19.27 -0.15 13.93
CA ARG A 79 -20.57 -0.73 13.54
C ARG A 79 -21.19 -0.33 12.19
#